data_AF-A0A6J7QI02-F1
#
_entry.id   AF-A0A6J7QI02-F1
#
_cell.length_a   1.000
_cell.length_b   1.000
_cell.length_c   1.000
_cell.angle_alpha   90.00
_cell.angle_beta   90.00
_cell.angle_gamma   90.00
#
_symmetry.space_group_name_H-M   'P 1'
#
loop_
_entity.id
_entity.type
_entity.pdbx_description
1 polymer ?
#
loop_
_entity_poly.entity_id
_entity_poly.type
_entity_poly.pdbx_seq_one_letter_code
_entity_poly.pdbx_strand_id
1 'polypeptide(L)' 'MQEYGVDVRVLDYYEHALASGGDANAAAYLECAIDGDVYWGVGIDPNTTTASLKAIVSAINRAIR' A
#
# COMPACT_ATOMS: atom_id res chain seq x y z
N MET A 1 12.70 12.55 -11.50
CA MET A 1 12.31 11.22 -10.97
C MET A 1 12.97 11.10 -9.60
N GLN A 2 12.32 11.28 -8.45
CA GLN A 2 10.90 11.49 -8.10
C GLN A 2 10.50 12.98 -8.17
N GLU A 3 9.29 13.28 -8.63
CA GLU A 3 8.83 14.68 -8.88
C GLU A 3 7.91 15.20 -7.76
N TYR A 4 7.70 14.41 -6.71
CA TYR A 4 6.85 14.73 -5.57
C TYR A 4 7.64 14.48 -4.29
N GLY A 5 7.61 15.43 -3.34
CA GLY A 5 8.57 15.59 -2.25
C GLY A 5 8.53 14.58 -1.10
N VAL A 6 8.16 13.32 -1.35
CA VAL A 6 8.24 12.23 -0.37
C VAL A 6 9.01 11.08 -1.01
N ASP A 7 10.16 10.71 -0.43
CA ASP A 7 10.92 9.56 -0.91
C ASP A 7 10.25 8.27 -0.43
N VAL A 8 9.64 7.51 -1.35
CA VAL A 8 8.93 6.27 -1.02
C VAL A 8 9.53 5.11 -1.79
N ARG A 9 9.93 4.06 -1.05
CA ARG A 9 10.40 2.79 -1.60
C ARG A 9 9.65 1.63 -0.98
N VAL A 10 9.01 0.81 -1.81
CA VAL A 10 8.40 -0.45 -1.36
C VAL A 10 9.52 -1.44 -1.01
N LEU A 11 9.46 -2.00 0.21
CA LEU A 11 10.40 -3.00 0.72
C LEU A 11 9.81 -4.41 0.62
N ASP A 12 8.52 -4.56 0.97
CA ASP A 12 7.81 -5.83 0.91
C ASP A 12 6.34 -5.62 0.51
N TYR A 13 5.74 -6.66 -0.06
CA TYR A 13 4.39 -6.67 -0.59
C TYR A 13 3.74 -8.03 -0.31
N TYR A 14 2.58 -7.98 0.35
CA TYR A 14 1.70 -9.13 0.52
C TYR A 14 0.28 -8.76 0.13
N GLU A 15 -0.41 -9.65 -0.56
CA GLU A 15 -1.80 -9.45 -0.95
C GLU A 15 -2.57 -10.76 -0.95
N HIS A 16 -3.84 -10.70 -0.56
CA HIS A 16 -4.75 -11.82 -0.68
C HIS A 16 -6.20 -11.36 -0.92
N ALA A 17 -7.00 -12.25 -1.50
CA ALA A 17 -8.43 -12.06 -1.62
C ALA A 17 -9.11 -12.26 -0.26
N LEU A 18 -10.03 -11.36 0.09
CA LEU A 18 -10.84 -11.43 1.31
C LEU A 18 -12.05 -12.37 1.18
N ALA A 19 -12.40 -12.73 -0.06
CA ALA A 19 -13.49 -13.65 -0.37
C ALA A 19 -13.17 -14.41 -1.66
N SER A 20 -14.03 -15.37 -2.00
CA SER A 20 -14.00 -16.07 -3.29
C SER A 20 -15.05 -15.50 -4.24
N GLY A 21 -14.77 -15.51 -5.55
CA GLY A 21 -15.71 -15.07 -6.59
C GLY A 21 -15.21 -13.82 -7.32
N GLY A 22 -15.89 -13.48 -8.43
CA GLY A 22 -15.48 -12.36 -9.30
C GLY A 22 -15.56 -10.98 -8.64
N ASP A 23 -16.40 -10.84 -7.61
CA ASP A 23 -16.61 -9.59 -6.88
C ASP A 23 -15.86 -9.54 -5.53
N ALA A 24 -14.86 -10.41 -5.35
CA ALA A 24 -14.10 -10.46 -4.12
C ALA A 24 -13.18 -9.24 -3.98
N ASN A 25 -13.18 -8.64 -2.79
CA ASN A 25 -12.20 -7.62 -2.42
C ASN A 25 -10.81 -8.24 -2.23
N ALA A 26 -9.76 -7.51 -2.57
CA ALA A 26 -8.39 -7.80 -2.19
C ALA A 26 -7.94 -6.92 -1.03
N ALA A 27 -7.10 -7.47 -0.15
CA ALA A 27 -6.37 -6.72 0.87
C ALA A 27 -4.88 -6.76 0.57
N ALA A 28 -4.28 -5.59 0.39
CA ALA A 28 -2.87 -5.38 0.15
C ALA A 28 -2.18 -4.80 1.38
N TYR A 29 -1.01 -5.31 1.69
CA TYR A 29 -0.15 -4.94 2.81
C TYR A 29 1.22 -4.62 2.24
N LEU A 30 1.67 -3.38 2.41
CA LEU A 30 2.95 -2.93 1.87
C LEU A 30 3.83 -2.38 2.97
N GLU A 31 5.06 -2.90 3.05
CA GLU A 31 6.11 -2.29 3.84
C GLU A 31 6.83 -1.26 2.97
N CYS A 32 6.89 -0.01 3.43
CA CYS A 32 7.46 1.11 2.70
C CYS A 32 8.54 1.78 3.55
N ALA A 33 9.72 1.97 2.97
CA ALA A 33 10.66 2.97 3.46
C ALA A 33 10.19 4.34 2.98
N ILE A 34 9.95 5.26 3.91
CA ILE A 34 9.48 6.63 3.67
C ILE A 34 10.41 7.57 4.42
N ASP A 35 11.15 8.40 3.67
CA ASP A 35 12.13 9.34 4.20
C ASP A 35 13.14 8.72 5.20
N GLY A 36 13.46 7.44 5.02
CA GLY A 36 14.43 6.68 5.82
C GLY A 36 13.84 5.78 6.91
N ASP A 37 12.56 5.96 7.26
CA ASP A 37 11.86 5.15 8.26
C ASP A 37 10.94 4.12 7.61
N VAL A 38 10.63 3.03 8.33
CA VAL A 38 9.82 1.92 7.80
C VAL A 38 8.38 1.98 8.32
N TYR A 39 7.43 2.00 7.40
CA TYR A 39 5.99 2.05 7.68
C TYR A 39 5.24 0.94 6.94
N TRP A 40 4.23 0.40 7.60
CA TRP A 40 3.29 -0.53 6.97
C TRP A 40 2.04 0.19 6.49
N GLY A 41 1.60 -0.09 5.28
CA GLY A 41 0.36 0.41 4.71
C GLY A 41 -0.61 -0.72 4.43
N VAL A 42 -1.91 -0.46 4.59
CA VAL A 42 -2.97 -1.42 4.25
C VAL A 42 -3.99 -0.76 3.35
N GLY A 43 -4.39 -1.46 2.28
CA GLY A 43 -5.40 -1.02 1.33
C GLY A 43 -6.35 -2.15 0.97
N ILE A 44 -7.64 -1.82 0.86
CA ILE A 44 -8.69 -2.77 0.48
C ILE A 44 -9.46 -2.21 -0.70
N ASP A 45 -9.62 -3.03 -1.74
CA ASP A 45 -10.39 -2.70 -2.94
C ASP A 45 -10.77 -3.97 -3.74
N PRO A 46 -11.88 -3.99 -4.49
CA PRO A 46 -12.17 -5.03 -5.48
C PRO A 46 -11.06 -5.22 -6.52
N ASN A 47 -10.32 -4.16 -6.83
CA ASN A 47 -9.20 -4.20 -7.75
C ASN A 47 -7.88 -4.27 -6.98
N THR A 48 -7.09 -5.32 -7.23
CA THR A 48 -5.77 -5.55 -6.63
C THR A 48 -4.80 -4.36 -6.79
N THR A 49 -4.75 -3.76 -7.98
CA THR A 49 -3.95 -2.56 -8.26
C THR A 49 -4.41 -1.38 -7.40
N THR A 50 -5.71 -1.14 -7.28
CA THR A 50 -6.23 -0.07 -6.43
C THR A 50 -5.98 -0.35 -4.94
N ALA A 51 -6.08 -1.60 -4.50
CA ALA A 51 -5.78 -2.01 -3.13
C ALA A 51 -4.32 -1.72 -2.77
N SER A 52 -3.38 -2.07 -3.65
CA SER A 52 -1.95 -1.79 -3.43
C SER A 52 -1.63 -0.29 -3.44
N LEU A 53 -2.22 0.51 -4.33
CA LEU A 53 -2.08 1.98 -4.30
C LEU A 53 -2.63 2.60 -3.00
N LYS A 54 -3.78 2.12 -2.53
CA LYS A 54 -4.34 2.54 -1.23
C LYS A 54 -3.42 2.19 -0.07
N ALA A 55 -2.73 1.04 -0.12
CA ALA A 55 -1.76 0.66 0.89
C ALA A 55 -0.54 1.60 0.90
N ILE A 56 -0.01 2.00 -0.25
CA ILE A 56 1.07 3.01 -0.32
C ILE A 56 0.63 4.34 0.32
N VAL A 57 -0.56 4.84 -0.04
CA VAL A 57 -1.11 6.07 0.53
C VAL A 57 -1.32 5.93 2.05
N SER A 58 -1.76 4.76 2.51
CA SER A 58 -1.88 4.44 3.94
C SER A 58 -0.53 4.56 4.66
N ALA A 59 0.55 3.99 4.10
CA ALA A 59 1.90 4.09 4.67
C ALA A 59 2.39 5.54 4.72
N ILE A 60 2.21 6.32 3.65
CA ILE A 60 2.58 7.74 3.58
C ILE A 60 1.83 8.56 4.64
N ASN A 61 0.52 8.36 4.77
CA ASN A 61 -0.28 9.07 5.78
C ASN A 61 0.16 8.72 7.21
N ARG A 62 0.69 7.51 7.44
CA ARG A 62 1.26 7.11 8.74
C ARG A 62 2.63 7.76 8.99
N ALA A 63 3.41 8.03 7.96
CA ALA A 63 4.70 8.72 8.08
C ALA A 63 4.56 10.23 8.36
N ILE A 64 3.47 10.85 7.90
CA ILE A 64 3.22 12.30 8.06
C ILE A 64 2.50 12.63 9.39
N ARG A 65 1.97 11.62 10.10
CA ARG A 65 1.22 11.81 11.35
C ARG A 65 2.14 12.05 12.55
#